data_AF-A0A1B9JXQ3-F1
#
_entry.id   AF-A0A1B9JXQ3-F1
#
_cell.length_a   1.000
_cell.length_b   1.000
_cell.length_c   1.000
_cell.angle_alpha   90.00
_cell.angle_beta   90.00
_cell.angle_gamma   90.00
#
_symmetry.space_group_name_H-M   'P 1'
#
loop_
_entity.id
_entity.type
_entity.pdbx_description
1 polymer ?
#
loop_
_entity_poly.entity_id
_entity_poly.type
_entity_poly.pdbx_seq_one_letter_code
_entity_poly.pdbx_strand_id
1 'polypeptide(L)'
;MFKHRDYTLRYRANNEVEIILPNSQMIVNKPLIDKTTFTIMVWNIFKQKRADCIQILEHYADKTKLILLQEAQTTPQLLNFITRQNKIADHVPAYCFNNIYAGVMTITDTLPISIYSFREKEPLIRVPKSALITIYPIYNSTQQLLVANIHAVNFSIGVKSYRQQMHMLLNRIKEHNGPVILAGDFNAWSQQRLNLLYHLVSTIDLKPVNFSNDIRKTFMGRPLDFVFYRGLQLDTAKIISTSASDHNPLLVKFRLDLQG
;
A
#
# COMPACT_ATOMS: atom_id res chain seq x y z
N MET A 1 11.03 -4.54 -22.62
CA MET A 1 10.87 -6.01 -22.65
C MET A 1 10.00 -6.55 -21.48
N PHE A 2 8.97 -5.83 -21.00
CA PHE A 2 8.20 -6.24 -19.80
C PHE A 2 6.69 -5.93 -19.87
N LYS A 3 6.11 -5.74 -21.07
CA LYS A 3 4.75 -5.20 -21.23
C LYS A 3 3.61 -6.10 -20.70
N HIS A 4 3.88 -7.36 -20.34
CA HIS A 4 2.81 -8.35 -20.07
C HIS A 4 2.95 -9.24 -18.82
N ARG A 5 3.97 -9.05 -17.97
CA ARG A 5 4.07 -9.81 -16.70
C ARG A 5 3.73 -8.91 -15.51
N ASP A 6 3.13 -9.48 -14.48
CA ASP A 6 3.08 -8.89 -13.16
C ASP A 6 4.46 -9.09 -12.53
N TYR A 7 5.15 -8.00 -12.21
CA TYR A 7 6.49 -8.01 -11.61
C TYR A 7 6.56 -6.89 -10.57
N THR A 8 7.51 -7.04 -9.65
CA THR A 8 7.89 -5.98 -8.71
C THR A 8 9.27 -5.47 -9.07
N LEU A 9 9.47 -4.17 -8.99
CA LEU A 9 10.79 -3.53 -8.98
C LEU A 9 11.13 -3.22 -7.54
N ARG A 10 12.28 -3.68 -7.09
CA ARG A 10 12.82 -3.36 -5.76
C ARG A 10 13.95 -2.36 -5.89
N TYR A 11 13.83 -1.25 -5.17
CA TYR A 11 14.86 -0.22 -5.05
C TYR A 11 15.55 -0.32 -3.69
N ARG A 12 16.87 -0.16 -3.68
CA ARG A 12 17.72 -0.22 -2.47
C ARG A 12 18.68 0.95 -2.40
N ALA A 13 19.32 1.11 -1.24
CA ALA A 13 20.16 2.26 -0.93
C ALA A 13 21.44 2.42 -1.76
N ASN A 14 21.88 1.38 -2.45
CA ASN A 14 23.01 1.41 -3.38
C ASN A 14 22.60 1.75 -4.82
N ASN A 15 21.39 2.29 -5.03
CA ASN A 15 20.78 2.53 -6.33
C ASN A 15 20.60 1.25 -7.19
N GLU A 16 20.69 0.06 -6.58
CA GLU A 16 20.35 -1.18 -7.26
C GLU A 16 18.85 -1.28 -7.45
N VAL A 17 18.47 -1.74 -8.65
CA VAL A 17 17.10 -2.06 -9.01
C VAL A 17 17.03 -3.55 -9.33
N GLU A 18 16.31 -4.30 -8.51
CA GLU A 18 16.11 -5.73 -8.66
C GLU A 18 14.72 -5.99 -9.24
N ILE A 19 14.63 -6.87 -10.24
CA ILE A 19 13.35 -7.34 -10.78
C ILE A 19 12.95 -8.60 -10.01
N ILE A 20 11.85 -8.52 -9.27
CA ILE A 20 11.25 -9.64 -8.56
C ILE A 20 10.13 -10.23 -9.42
N LEU A 21 10.30 -11.49 -9.80
CA LEU A 21 9.29 -12.23 -10.55
C LEU A 21 8.30 -12.89 -9.58
N PRO A 22 7.08 -13.24 -10.06
CA PRO A 22 6.15 -14.01 -9.24
C PRO A 22 6.80 -15.29 -8.70
N ASN A 23 6.51 -15.63 -7.44
CA ASN A 23 7.03 -16.81 -6.73
C ASN A 23 8.53 -16.82 -6.40
N SER A 24 9.25 -15.70 -6.55
CA SER A 24 10.61 -15.58 -6.03
C SER A 24 10.63 -15.70 -4.51
N GLN A 25 11.34 -16.69 -3.98
CA GLN A 25 11.64 -16.78 -2.55
C GLN A 25 12.76 -15.80 -2.19
N MET A 26 12.62 -15.14 -1.04
CA MET A 26 13.60 -14.15 -0.56
C MET A 26 14.19 -14.59 0.77
N ILE A 27 15.50 -14.42 0.90
CA ILE A 27 16.20 -14.61 2.17
C ILE A 27 15.97 -13.37 3.03
N VAL A 28 15.39 -13.56 4.21
CA VAL A 28 15.07 -12.47 5.14
C VAL A 28 15.97 -12.55 6.36
N ASN A 29 16.67 -11.45 6.64
CA ASN A 29 17.72 -11.42 7.66
C ASN A 29 17.26 -10.82 9.00
N LYS A 30 16.09 -10.18 9.04
CA LYS A 30 15.52 -9.55 10.25
C LYS A 30 13.99 -9.47 10.17
N PRO A 31 13.27 -9.50 11.31
CA PRO A 31 11.84 -9.24 11.35
C PRO A 31 11.54 -7.76 11.10
N LEU A 32 10.37 -7.48 10.51
CA LEU A 32 9.90 -6.09 10.33
C LEU A 32 9.45 -5.50 11.66
N ILE A 33 8.73 -6.31 12.45
CA ILE A 33 8.16 -5.92 13.72
C ILE A 33 8.99 -6.54 14.85
N ASP A 34 9.84 -5.71 15.44
CA ASP A 34 10.72 -6.01 16.58
C ASP A 34 10.20 -5.43 17.91
N LYS A 35 9.14 -4.62 17.84
CA LYS A 35 8.45 -3.98 18.98
C LYS A 35 6.97 -4.32 18.94
N THR A 36 6.31 -4.21 20.09
CA THR A 36 4.86 -4.47 20.19
C THR A 36 4.00 -3.48 19.42
N THR A 37 4.48 -2.25 19.19
CA THR A 37 3.76 -1.21 18.45
C THR A 37 4.53 -0.70 17.25
N PHE A 38 3.82 -0.38 16.18
CA PHE A 38 4.39 0.20 14.98
C PHE A 38 3.38 1.13 14.28
N THR A 39 3.91 2.06 13.50
CA THR A 39 3.11 3.03 12.74
C THR A 39 3.29 2.78 11.25
N ILE A 40 2.21 2.90 10.49
CA ILE A 40 2.24 2.94 9.03
C ILE A 40 1.78 4.30 8.52
N MET A 41 2.28 4.70 7.35
CA MET A 41 1.73 5.79 6.54
C MET A 41 1.09 5.22 5.29
N VAL A 42 -0.08 5.71 4.91
CA VAL A 42 -0.76 5.38 3.65
C VAL A 42 -1.04 6.68 2.92
N TRP A 43 -0.59 6.80 1.67
CA TRP A 43 -0.69 8.07 0.96
C TRP A 43 -0.71 7.93 -0.56
N ASN A 44 -1.79 8.38 -1.19
CA ASN A 44 -1.75 8.74 -2.60
C ASN A 44 -0.94 10.04 -2.73
N ILE A 45 0.28 9.92 -3.26
CA ILE A 45 1.25 11.02 -3.32
C ILE A 45 1.16 11.80 -4.64
N PHE A 46 0.05 11.66 -5.37
CA PHE A 46 -0.32 12.45 -6.54
C PHE A 46 0.80 12.61 -7.58
N LYS A 47 1.50 11.51 -7.89
CA LYS A 47 2.62 11.50 -8.84
C LYS A 47 3.73 12.52 -8.49
N GLN A 48 3.85 12.87 -7.21
CA GLN A 48 4.80 13.86 -6.69
C GLN A 48 4.68 15.22 -7.41
N LYS A 49 3.49 15.57 -7.91
CA LYS A 49 3.26 16.77 -8.72
C LYS A 49 3.31 18.07 -7.94
N ARG A 50 3.21 18.01 -6.61
CA ARG A 50 3.22 19.18 -5.73
C ARG A 50 4.50 19.20 -4.91
N ALA A 51 4.92 20.41 -4.55
CA ALA A 51 6.09 20.63 -3.71
C ALA A 51 5.96 19.92 -2.35
N ASP A 52 7.09 19.77 -1.67
CA ASP A 52 7.22 19.32 -0.28
C ASP A 52 6.76 17.90 0.04
N CYS A 53 6.27 17.13 -0.93
CA CYS A 53 5.84 15.75 -0.68
C CYS A 53 6.98 14.87 -0.14
N ILE A 54 8.20 15.08 -0.65
CA ILE A 54 9.40 14.38 -0.18
C ILE A 54 9.78 14.83 1.24
N GLN A 55 9.64 16.11 1.58
CA GLN A 55 9.93 16.60 2.94
C GLN A 55 9.01 15.95 3.99
N ILE A 56 7.74 15.72 3.63
CA ILE A 56 6.82 14.95 4.49
C ILE A 56 7.31 13.51 4.65
N LEU A 57 7.72 12.84 3.57
CA LEU A 57 8.29 11.50 3.67
C LEU A 57 9.54 11.48 4.56
N GLU A 58 10.44 12.44 4.41
CA GLU A 58 11.64 12.60 5.25
C GLU A 58 11.29 12.80 6.72
N HIS A 59 10.30 13.65 7.02
CA HIS A 59 9.86 13.89 8.40
C HIS A 59 9.30 12.64 9.10
N TYR A 60 8.74 11.70 8.33
CA TYR A 60 8.13 10.48 8.86
C TYR A 60 8.95 9.20 8.63
N ALA A 61 10.09 9.28 7.94
CA ALA A 61 10.91 8.13 7.55
C ALA A 61 11.27 7.20 8.73
N ASP A 62 11.61 7.76 9.88
CA ASP A 62 11.97 7.02 11.10
C ASP A 62 10.80 6.84 12.07
N LYS A 63 9.68 7.51 11.81
CA LYS A 63 8.46 7.44 12.63
C LYS A 63 7.50 6.35 12.18
N THR A 64 7.70 5.83 10.97
CA THR A 64 6.86 4.78 10.36
C THR A 64 7.69 3.57 9.97
N LYS A 65 7.16 2.38 10.23
CA LYS A 65 7.75 1.11 9.81
C LYS A 65 7.43 0.76 8.36
N LEU A 66 6.28 1.22 7.86
CA LEU A 66 5.82 1.02 6.50
C LEU A 66 5.26 2.32 5.95
N ILE A 67 5.62 2.66 4.72
CA ILE A 67 5.00 3.74 3.94
C ILE A 67 4.39 3.11 2.69
N LEU A 68 3.08 3.21 2.54
CA LEU A 68 2.29 2.63 1.45
C LEU A 68 1.86 3.76 0.53
N LEU A 69 2.57 3.92 -0.58
CA LEU A 69 2.32 4.98 -1.55
C LEU A 69 1.46 4.48 -2.71
N GLN A 70 0.50 5.30 -3.13
CA GLN A 70 -0.20 5.17 -4.41
C GLN A 70 0.20 6.34 -5.31
N GLU A 71 0.17 6.12 -6.63
CA GLU A 71 0.70 7.08 -7.61
C GLU A 71 2.17 7.47 -7.34
N ALA A 72 2.95 6.55 -6.77
CA ALA A 72 4.39 6.73 -6.64
C ALA A 72 5.01 6.68 -8.04
N GLN A 73 5.84 7.66 -8.38
CA GLN A 73 6.66 7.66 -9.59
C GLN A 73 8.13 7.55 -9.21
N THR A 74 8.91 6.86 -10.02
CA THR A 74 10.36 6.71 -9.83
C THR A 74 11.12 7.98 -10.22
N THR A 75 10.71 9.12 -9.67
CA THR A 75 11.40 10.40 -9.84
C THR A 75 12.74 10.37 -9.11
N PRO A 76 13.75 11.12 -9.58
CA PRO A 76 15.04 11.21 -8.89
C PRO A 76 14.89 11.58 -7.41
N GLN A 77 13.94 12.46 -7.06
CA GLN A 77 13.72 12.88 -5.69
C GLN A 77 13.22 11.74 -4.79
N LEU A 78 12.27 10.93 -5.26
CA LEU A 78 11.77 9.79 -4.48
C LEU A 78 12.84 8.69 -4.35
N LEU A 79 13.58 8.40 -5.42
CA LEU A 79 14.68 7.43 -5.37
C LEU A 79 15.81 7.90 -4.44
N ASN A 80 16.17 9.18 -4.48
CA ASN A 80 17.13 9.77 -3.56
C ASN A 80 16.65 9.70 -2.10
N PHE A 81 15.36 9.88 -1.83
CA PHE A 81 14.78 9.67 -0.51
C PHE A 81 14.98 8.22 -0.04
N ILE A 82 14.63 7.23 -0.87
CA ILE A 82 14.80 5.80 -0.55
C ILE A 82 16.27 5.52 -0.21
N THR A 83 17.19 6.03 -1.03
CA THR A 83 18.62 5.83 -0.85
C THR A 83 19.16 6.49 0.41
N ARG A 84 18.89 7.78 0.63
CA ARG A 84 19.39 8.53 1.78
C ARG A 84 18.86 8.00 3.12
N GLN A 85 17.63 7.49 3.13
CA GLN A 85 17.00 6.94 4.33
C GLN A 85 17.30 5.44 4.54
N ASN A 86 18.18 4.87 3.71
CA ASN A 86 18.54 3.45 3.71
C ASN A 86 17.31 2.52 3.73
N LYS A 87 16.29 2.86 2.93
CA LYS A 87 15.05 2.09 2.82
C LYS A 87 15.11 1.10 1.66
N ILE A 88 14.21 0.14 1.72
CA ILE A 88 13.85 -0.77 0.64
C ILE A 88 12.47 -0.36 0.15
N ALA A 89 12.30 -0.25 -1.17
CA ALA A 89 11.01 0.05 -1.77
C ALA A 89 10.63 -1.02 -2.79
N ASP A 90 9.55 -1.74 -2.53
CA ASP A 90 8.94 -2.68 -3.46
C ASP A 90 7.83 -1.96 -4.24
N HIS A 91 7.93 -1.93 -5.56
CA HIS A 91 7.06 -1.17 -6.46
C HIS A 91 6.42 -2.10 -7.49
N VAL A 92 5.09 -2.05 -7.62
CA VAL A 92 4.38 -2.69 -8.73
C VAL A 92 3.98 -1.60 -9.74
N PRO A 93 4.68 -1.49 -10.88
CA PRO A 93 4.36 -0.48 -11.87
C PRO A 93 3.03 -0.77 -12.56
N ALA A 94 2.12 0.20 -12.51
CA ALA A 94 0.92 0.20 -13.30
C ALA A 94 1.23 0.59 -14.76
N TYR A 95 2.06 1.62 -14.96
CA TYR A 95 2.52 2.03 -16.29
C TYR A 95 3.94 2.60 -16.23
N CYS A 96 4.55 2.80 -17.41
CA CYS A 96 5.85 3.42 -17.56
C CYS A 96 5.81 4.41 -18.72
N PHE A 97 6.34 5.61 -18.51
CA PHE A 97 6.49 6.64 -19.53
C PHE A 97 7.85 7.30 -19.36
N ASN A 98 8.64 7.41 -20.45
CA ASN A 98 10.01 7.95 -20.43
C ASN A 98 10.89 7.38 -19.30
N ASN A 99 10.84 6.06 -19.11
CA ASN A 99 11.54 5.33 -18.04
C ASN A 99 11.14 5.71 -16.60
N ILE A 100 10.07 6.49 -16.43
CA ILE A 100 9.45 6.77 -15.13
C ILE A 100 8.31 5.77 -14.94
N TYR A 101 8.49 4.87 -13.98
CA TYR A 101 7.47 3.89 -13.59
C TYR A 101 6.53 4.54 -12.59
N ALA A 102 5.22 4.29 -12.75
CA ALA A 102 4.18 4.81 -11.88
C ALA A 102 3.31 3.67 -11.35
N GLY A 103 3.00 3.65 -10.06
CA GLY A 103 2.19 2.57 -9.46
C GLY A 103 2.08 2.67 -7.95
N VAL A 104 1.88 1.51 -7.29
CA VAL A 104 1.88 1.40 -5.83
C VAL A 104 3.25 0.96 -5.32
N MET A 105 3.72 1.59 -4.25
CA MET A 105 5.04 1.33 -3.67
C MET A 105 4.92 1.13 -2.16
N THR A 106 5.51 0.06 -1.64
CA THR A 106 5.63 -0.19 -0.21
C THR A 106 7.08 0.01 0.20
N ILE A 107 7.34 1.00 1.04
CA ILE A 107 8.66 1.40 1.52
C ILE A 107 8.83 0.98 2.98
N THR A 108 9.95 0.35 3.30
CA THR A 108 10.25 -0.15 4.64
C THR A 108 11.77 -0.30 4.85
N ASP A 109 12.20 -0.76 6.02
CA ASP A 109 13.60 -1.04 6.35
C ASP A 109 13.96 -2.54 6.27
N THR A 110 13.00 -3.40 5.92
CA THR A 110 13.11 -4.85 6.02
C THR A 110 12.60 -5.56 4.76
N LEU A 111 13.27 -6.62 4.34
CA LEU A 111 12.83 -7.42 3.18
C LEU A 111 11.59 -8.25 3.53
N PRO A 112 10.55 -8.29 2.69
CA PRO A 112 9.48 -9.26 2.82
C PRO A 112 9.97 -10.68 2.51
N ILE A 113 9.30 -11.68 3.09
CA ILE A 113 9.48 -13.12 2.78
C ILE A 113 8.80 -13.46 1.45
N SER A 114 7.71 -12.78 1.13
CA SER A 114 6.94 -13.04 -0.09
C SER A 114 6.31 -11.77 -0.64
N ILE A 115 6.19 -11.70 -1.97
CA ILE A 115 5.60 -10.60 -2.71
C ILE A 115 4.60 -11.14 -3.72
N TYR A 116 3.44 -10.49 -3.81
CA TYR A 116 2.48 -10.71 -4.89
C TYR A 116 2.17 -9.39 -5.58
N SER A 117 2.34 -9.38 -6.91
CA SER A 117 2.10 -8.23 -7.76
C SER A 117 0.80 -8.41 -8.52
N PHE A 118 -0.02 -7.36 -8.58
CA PHE A 118 -1.26 -7.37 -9.35
C PHE A 118 -1.32 -6.11 -10.19
N ARG A 119 -1.74 -6.26 -11.46
CA ARG A 119 -1.99 -5.13 -12.35
C ARG A 119 -3.31 -5.32 -13.09
N GLU A 120 -4.18 -4.34 -12.96
CA GLU A 120 -5.49 -4.31 -13.61
C GLU A 120 -5.50 -3.20 -14.67
N LYS A 121 -5.97 -3.50 -15.88
CA LYS A 121 -6.16 -2.47 -16.91
C LYS A 121 -7.52 -1.81 -16.73
N GLU A 122 -7.57 -0.48 -16.72
CA GLU A 122 -8.86 0.22 -16.64
C GLU A 122 -9.68 0.03 -17.94
N PRO A 123 -10.96 -0.39 -17.86
CA PRO A 123 -11.77 -0.68 -19.04
C PRO A 123 -12.01 0.52 -19.95
N LEU A 124 -12.13 1.73 -19.36
CA LEU A 124 -12.56 2.93 -20.08
C LEU A 124 -11.40 3.88 -20.43
N ILE A 125 -10.50 4.15 -19.49
CA ILE A 125 -9.43 5.16 -19.66
C ILE A 125 -8.05 4.51 -19.87
N ARG A 126 -7.95 3.17 -19.85
CA ARG A 126 -6.75 2.36 -20.09
C ARG A 126 -5.52 2.70 -19.23
N VAL A 127 -5.60 3.60 -18.25
CA VAL A 127 -4.53 3.85 -17.27
C VAL A 127 -4.57 2.70 -16.28
N PRO A 128 -3.61 1.76 -16.30
CA PRO A 128 -3.68 0.62 -15.42
C PRO A 128 -3.59 1.06 -13.96
N LYS A 129 -4.06 0.18 -13.09
CA LYS A 129 -3.97 0.30 -11.66
C LYS A 129 -3.25 -0.93 -11.11
N SER A 130 -2.62 -0.80 -9.96
CA SER A 130 -1.83 -1.89 -9.39
C SER A 130 -2.11 -2.08 -7.91
N ALA A 131 -1.83 -3.29 -7.45
CA ALA A 131 -1.79 -3.64 -6.04
C ALA A 131 -0.53 -4.46 -5.75
N LEU A 132 -0.05 -4.37 -4.52
CA LEU A 132 1.13 -5.05 -4.02
C LEU A 132 0.80 -5.67 -2.66
N ILE A 133 1.00 -6.98 -2.55
CA ILE A 133 1.05 -7.66 -1.24
C ILE A 133 2.51 -7.92 -0.91
N THR A 134 2.92 -7.54 0.30
CA THR A 134 4.20 -7.93 0.91
C THR A 134 3.94 -8.63 2.24
N ILE A 135 4.68 -9.71 2.52
CA ILE A 135 4.54 -10.50 3.74
C ILE A 135 5.83 -10.42 4.55
N TYR A 136 5.75 -10.08 5.83
CA TYR A 136 6.91 -9.83 6.68
C TYR A 136 6.96 -10.74 7.93
N PRO A 137 8.16 -11.10 8.41
CA PRO A 137 8.31 -11.79 9.67
C PRO A 137 8.01 -10.88 10.85
N ILE A 138 7.40 -11.46 11.88
CA ILE A 138 7.19 -10.85 13.20
C ILE A 138 8.20 -11.49 14.16
N TYR A 139 8.88 -10.68 14.98
CA TYR A 139 9.86 -11.19 15.93
C TYR A 139 9.23 -12.18 16.92
N ASN A 140 9.88 -13.32 17.14
CA ASN A 140 9.44 -14.40 18.04
C ASN A 140 7.99 -14.89 17.79
N SER A 141 7.53 -14.89 16.54
CA SER A 141 6.22 -15.43 16.17
C SER A 141 6.32 -16.36 14.96
N THR A 142 5.48 -17.39 14.94
CA THR A 142 5.25 -18.22 13.75
C THR A 142 4.30 -17.55 12.75
N GLN A 143 3.54 -16.53 13.21
CA GLN A 143 2.70 -15.72 12.35
C GLN A 143 3.51 -14.67 11.60
N GLN A 144 2.94 -14.22 10.49
CA GLN A 144 3.54 -13.22 9.62
C GLN A 144 2.56 -12.07 9.42
N LEU A 145 3.07 -10.86 9.16
CA LEU A 145 2.26 -9.70 8.83
C LEU A 145 2.09 -9.61 7.32
N LEU A 146 0.85 -9.70 6.83
CA LEU A 146 0.52 -9.40 5.43
C LEU A 146 0.15 -7.93 5.30
N VAL A 147 0.80 -7.23 4.38
CA VAL A 147 0.53 -5.83 4.04
C VAL A 147 0.13 -5.74 2.57
N ALA A 148 -1.10 -5.30 2.31
CA ALA A 148 -1.63 -5.08 0.98
C ALA A 148 -1.79 -3.59 0.70
N ASN A 149 -1.08 -3.08 -0.30
CA ASN A 149 -1.18 -1.72 -0.82
C ASN A 149 -1.92 -1.73 -2.16
N ILE A 150 -3.05 -1.04 -2.26
CA ILE A 150 -3.88 -0.99 -3.47
C ILE A 150 -4.09 0.44 -3.97
N HIS A 151 -4.06 0.60 -5.29
CA HIS A 151 -4.72 1.70 -5.98
C HIS A 151 -5.79 1.05 -6.87
N ALA A 152 -7.07 1.24 -6.55
CA ALA A 152 -8.16 0.57 -7.24
C ALA A 152 -8.58 1.30 -8.52
N VAL A 153 -9.21 0.58 -9.45
CA VAL A 153 -9.76 1.13 -10.70
C VAL A 153 -10.75 2.27 -10.42
N ASN A 154 -10.56 3.42 -11.06
CA ASN A 154 -11.40 4.60 -10.88
C ASN A 154 -12.64 4.54 -11.79
N PHE A 155 -12.45 4.34 -13.11
CA PHE A 155 -13.54 4.39 -14.09
C PHE A 155 -13.91 3.01 -14.64
N SER A 156 -15.09 2.53 -14.28
CA SER A 156 -15.70 1.30 -14.82
C SER A 156 -17.20 1.48 -15.00
N ILE A 157 -17.79 0.80 -15.99
CA ILE A 157 -19.25 0.67 -16.08
C ILE A 157 -19.72 -0.22 -14.92
N GLY A 158 -20.49 0.34 -13.99
CA GLY A 158 -20.89 -0.33 -12.76
C GLY A 158 -19.69 -0.74 -11.89
N VAL A 159 -19.82 -1.86 -11.17
CA VAL A 159 -18.82 -2.34 -10.19
C VAL A 159 -18.10 -3.63 -10.62
N LYS A 160 -18.26 -4.10 -11.85
CA LYS A 160 -17.74 -5.42 -12.27
C LYS A 160 -16.21 -5.50 -12.17
N SER A 161 -15.49 -4.60 -12.85
CA SER A 161 -14.02 -4.58 -12.82
C SER A 161 -13.48 -4.26 -11.42
N TYR A 162 -14.15 -3.37 -10.69
CA TYR A 162 -13.84 -3.08 -9.30
C TYR A 162 -13.91 -4.34 -8.42
N ARG A 163 -15.01 -5.09 -8.53
CA ARG A 163 -15.23 -6.35 -7.82
C ARG A 163 -14.17 -7.39 -8.17
N GLN A 164 -13.85 -7.55 -9.45
CA GLN A 164 -12.85 -8.52 -9.91
C GLN A 164 -11.47 -8.21 -9.33
N GLN A 165 -11.02 -6.95 -9.42
CA GLN A 165 -9.74 -6.52 -8.84
C GLN A 165 -9.70 -6.78 -7.33
N MET A 166 -10.78 -6.41 -6.63
CA MET A 166 -10.89 -6.63 -5.18
C MET A 166 -10.84 -8.12 -4.83
N HIS A 167 -11.55 -8.99 -5.55
CA HIS A 167 -11.52 -10.43 -5.28
C HIS A 167 -10.13 -11.04 -5.48
N MET A 168 -9.39 -10.63 -6.52
CA MET A 168 -8.03 -11.15 -6.74
C MET A 168 -7.13 -10.88 -5.54
N LEU A 169 -7.21 -9.69 -4.95
CA LEU A 169 -6.45 -9.32 -3.76
C LEU A 169 -6.96 -10.04 -2.51
N LEU A 170 -8.28 -10.00 -2.27
CA LEU A 170 -8.89 -10.52 -1.06
C LEU A 170 -8.83 -12.05 -0.96
N ASN A 171 -8.80 -12.78 -2.08
CA ASN A 171 -8.59 -14.22 -2.07
C ASN A 171 -7.21 -14.58 -1.50
N ARG A 172 -6.15 -13.84 -1.87
CA ARG A 172 -4.82 -14.02 -1.27
C ARG A 172 -4.77 -13.64 0.20
N ILE A 173 -5.46 -12.56 0.56
CA ILE A 173 -5.55 -12.15 1.97
C ILE A 173 -6.29 -13.20 2.80
N LYS A 174 -7.34 -13.82 2.25
CA LYS A 174 -8.11 -14.87 2.90
C LYS A 174 -7.26 -16.10 3.24
N GLU A 175 -6.32 -16.46 2.38
CA GLU A 175 -5.37 -17.58 2.56
C GLU A 175 -4.34 -17.33 3.67
N HIS A 176 -4.15 -16.07 4.10
CA HIS A 176 -3.13 -15.70 5.08
C HIS A 176 -3.59 -15.89 6.53
N ASN A 177 -2.88 -16.75 7.26
CA ASN A 177 -3.09 -16.93 8.70
C ASN A 177 -2.19 -15.95 9.48
N GLY A 178 -2.79 -14.93 10.09
CA GLY A 178 -2.09 -13.96 10.92
C GLY A 178 -2.58 -12.53 10.72
N PRO A 179 -1.85 -11.55 11.30
CA PRO A 179 -2.15 -10.14 11.18
C PRO A 179 -2.18 -9.66 9.72
N VAL A 180 -3.15 -8.80 9.39
CA VAL A 180 -3.28 -8.21 8.05
C VAL A 180 -3.48 -6.70 8.17
N ILE A 181 -2.85 -5.97 7.25
CA ILE A 181 -3.16 -4.59 6.91
C ILE A 181 -3.49 -4.54 5.42
N LEU A 182 -4.67 -4.02 5.07
CA LEU A 182 -5.08 -3.73 3.71
C LEU A 182 -5.35 -2.23 3.60
N ALA A 183 -4.62 -1.52 2.76
CA ALA A 183 -4.75 -0.07 2.68
C ALA A 183 -4.42 0.51 1.30
N GLY A 184 -4.86 1.74 1.09
CA GLY A 184 -4.53 2.53 -0.09
C GLY A 184 -5.72 3.33 -0.60
N ASP A 185 -5.67 3.68 -1.88
CA ASP A 185 -6.71 4.42 -2.58
C ASP A 185 -7.68 3.44 -3.23
N PHE A 186 -8.86 3.29 -2.65
CA PHE A 186 -9.88 2.36 -3.11
C PHE A 186 -10.80 2.96 -4.16
N ASN A 187 -10.68 4.24 -4.54
CA ASN A 187 -11.61 4.89 -5.46
C ASN A 187 -13.10 4.52 -5.21
N ALA A 188 -13.50 4.44 -3.93
CA ALA A 188 -14.82 3.96 -3.50
C ALA A 188 -15.87 5.09 -3.50
N TRP A 189 -15.84 5.93 -4.52
CA TRP A 189 -16.56 7.19 -4.58
C TRP A 189 -18.08 7.10 -4.78
N SER A 190 -18.61 5.92 -5.13
CA SER A 190 -20.05 5.68 -5.24
C SER A 190 -20.56 4.84 -4.09
N GLN A 191 -21.85 5.00 -3.73
CA GLN A 191 -22.46 4.18 -2.67
C GLN A 191 -22.36 2.68 -2.98
N GLN A 192 -22.53 2.28 -4.25
CA GLN A 192 -22.42 0.89 -4.65
C GLN A 192 -21.01 0.33 -4.44
N ARG A 193 -19.97 1.11 -4.77
CA ARG A 193 -18.57 0.71 -4.54
C ARG A 193 -18.24 0.64 -3.06
N LEU A 194 -18.69 1.63 -2.28
CA LEU A 194 -18.46 1.68 -0.85
C LEU A 194 -19.13 0.51 -0.13
N ASN A 195 -20.41 0.22 -0.43
CA ASN A 195 -21.13 -0.93 0.13
C ASN A 195 -20.45 -2.25 -0.25
N LEU A 196 -20.03 -2.37 -1.51
CA LEU A 196 -19.31 -3.55 -1.98
C LEU A 196 -17.97 -3.72 -1.24
N LEU A 197 -17.19 -2.64 -1.09
CA LEU A 197 -15.93 -2.67 -0.37
C LEU A 197 -16.12 -3.17 1.06
N TYR A 198 -17.04 -2.55 1.81
CA TYR A 198 -17.33 -2.95 3.20
C TYR A 198 -17.84 -4.39 3.30
N HIS A 199 -18.71 -4.81 2.39
CA HIS A 199 -19.17 -6.20 2.33
C HIS A 199 -17.98 -7.15 2.13
N LEU A 200 -17.16 -6.94 1.10
CA LEU A 200 -16.05 -7.83 0.76
C LEU A 200 -15.01 -7.95 1.88
N VAL A 201 -14.60 -6.82 2.49
CA VAL A 201 -13.60 -6.86 3.57
C VAL A 201 -14.16 -7.54 4.83
N SER A 202 -15.46 -7.36 5.12
CA SER A 202 -16.11 -8.02 6.26
C SER A 202 -16.17 -9.54 6.11
N THR A 203 -16.26 -10.08 4.89
CA THR A 203 -16.27 -11.55 4.65
C THR A 203 -14.95 -12.25 4.99
N ILE A 204 -13.89 -11.49 5.28
CA ILE A 204 -12.58 -11.99 5.68
C ILE A 204 -12.09 -11.33 6.97
N ASP A 205 -13.03 -10.87 7.81
CA ASP A 205 -12.80 -10.33 9.16
C ASP A 205 -11.91 -9.08 9.22
N LEU A 206 -11.76 -8.38 8.10
CA LEU A 206 -11.08 -7.08 8.09
C LEU A 206 -12.05 -6.00 8.57
N LYS A 207 -11.65 -5.28 9.62
CA LYS A 207 -12.38 -4.12 10.14
C LYS A 207 -11.74 -2.81 9.65
N PRO A 208 -12.54 -1.76 9.42
CA PRO A 208 -12.04 -0.45 9.02
C PRO A 208 -11.35 0.27 10.17
N VAL A 209 -10.35 1.07 9.85
CA VAL A 209 -9.85 2.14 10.72
C VAL A 209 -10.78 3.34 10.60
N ASN A 210 -11.27 3.82 11.75
CA ASN A 210 -12.07 5.04 11.83
C ASN A 210 -11.20 6.21 12.29
N PHE A 211 -11.47 7.40 11.76
CA PHE A 211 -10.76 8.63 12.12
C PHE A 211 -11.72 9.57 12.86
N SER A 212 -11.29 10.13 13.99
CA SER A 212 -12.13 11.03 14.79
C SER A 212 -12.37 12.37 14.09
N ASN A 213 -11.36 12.90 13.41
CA ASN A 213 -11.46 14.04 12.51
C ASN A 213 -11.15 13.58 11.09
N ASP A 214 -12.18 13.32 10.30
CA ASP A 214 -12.04 12.74 8.97
C ASP A 214 -11.91 13.81 7.89
N ILE A 215 -10.66 14.20 7.62
CA ILE A 215 -10.28 15.12 6.55
C ILE A 215 -9.70 14.36 5.35
N ARG A 216 -10.10 13.10 5.13
CA ARG A 216 -9.68 12.33 3.96
C ARG A 216 -10.14 13.01 2.68
N LYS A 217 -9.39 12.77 1.60
CA LYS A 217 -9.86 13.17 0.27
C LYS A 217 -11.18 12.45 -0.02
N THR A 218 -12.20 13.24 -0.36
CA THR A 218 -13.48 12.72 -0.82
C THR A 218 -13.71 13.02 -2.30
N PHE A 219 -14.44 12.14 -2.97
CA PHE A 219 -15.09 12.41 -4.25
C PHE A 219 -16.56 12.01 -4.13
N MET A 220 -17.47 12.84 -4.64
CA MET A 220 -18.93 12.67 -4.46
C MET A 220 -19.33 12.42 -3.00
N GLY A 221 -18.69 13.13 -2.06
CA GLY A 221 -18.94 13.06 -0.62
C GLY A 221 -18.49 11.77 0.06
N ARG A 222 -17.66 10.93 -0.57
CA ARG A 222 -17.17 9.66 0.00
C ARG A 222 -15.66 9.60 0.02
N PRO A 223 -15.04 9.07 1.08
CA PRO A 223 -13.60 8.93 1.18
C PRO A 223 -13.06 7.98 0.11
N LEU A 224 -11.85 8.26 -0.37
CA LEU A 224 -11.15 7.42 -1.34
C LEU A 224 -10.14 6.49 -0.67
N ASP A 225 -9.45 6.99 0.35
CA ASP A 225 -8.39 6.26 1.05
C ASP A 225 -8.93 5.51 2.26
N PHE A 226 -8.51 4.26 2.42
CA PHE A 226 -8.92 3.41 3.55
C PHE A 226 -7.75 2.61 4.11
N VAL A 227 -7.88 2.27 5.39
CA VAL A 227 -7.06 1.26 6.06
C VAL A 227 -8.01 0.26 6.70
N PHE A 228 -7.80 -1.02 6.43
CA PHE A 228 -8.50 -2.14 7.03
C PHE A 228 -7.48 -3.07 7.69
N TYR A 229 -7.87 -3.75 8.75
CA TYR A 229 -6.96 -4.60 9.50
C TYR A 229 -7.68 -5.75 10.21
N ARG A 230 -6.92 -6.81 10.53
CA ARG A 230 -7.31 -7.90 11.45
C ARG A 230 -6.08 -8.44 12.16
N GLY A 231 -6.26 -9.13 13.29
CA GLY A 231 -5.15 -9.67 14.09
C GLY A 231 -4.21 -8.60 14.66
N LEU A 232 -4.69 -7.36 14.80
CA LEU A 232 -3.97 -6.23 15.39
C LEU A 232 -4.95 -5.43 16.25
N GLN A 233 -4.41 -4.69 17.21
CA GLN A 233 -5.13 -3.64 17.92
C GLN A 233 -4.80 -2.29 17.30
N LEU A 234 -5.82 -1.45 17.14
CA LEU A 234 -5.65 -0.07 16.73
C LEU A 234 -5.36 0.79 17.97
N ASP A 235 -4.21 1.45 17.99
CA ASP A 235 -3.82 2.37 19.07
C ASP A 235 -4.27 3.79 18.74
N THR A 236 -3.81 4.32 17.60
CA THR A 236 -4.22 5.67 17.14
C THR A 236 -4.35 5.74 15.63
N ALA A 237 -5.28 6.56 15.14
CA ALA A 237 -5.42 6.90 13.72
C ALA A 237 -5.52 8.41 13.56
N LYS A 238 -4.70 8.98 12.68
CA LYS A 238 -4.64 10.42 12.40
C LYS A 238 -4.48 10.67 10.91
N ILE A 239 -4.94 11.84 10.46
CA ILE A 239 -4.77 12.30 9.09
C ILE A 239 -3.90 13.55 9.14
N ILE A 240 -2.85 13.59 8.32
CA ILE A 240 -1.97 14.76 8.23
C ILE A 240 -2.58 15.72 7.21
N SER A 241 -3.01 16.90 7.66
CA SER A 241 -3.44 17.96 6.73
C SER A 241 -2.24 18.50 5.95
N THR A 242 -2.30 18.47 4.62
CA THR A 242 -1.23 18.98 3.77
C THR A 242 -1.74 19.41 2.39
N SER A 243 -1.00 20.31 1.74
CA SER A 243 -1.17 20.67 0.32
C SER A 243 -0.24 19.88 -0.61
N ALA A 244 0.71 19.10 -0.08
CA ALA A 244 1.75 18.39 -0.84
C ALA A 244 1.25 17.24 -1.72
N SER A 245 -0.03 16.91 -1.63
CA SER A 245 -0.77 16.03 -2.54
C SER A 245 -2.23 16.51 -2.57
N ASP A 246 -3.04 16.03 -3.52
CA ASP A 246 -4.50 16.18 -3.47
C ASP A 246 -5.18 15.20 -2.50
N HIS A 247 -4.41 14.28 -1.90
CA HIS A 247 -4.81 13.43 -0.78
C HIS A 247 -3.97 13.75 0.48
N ASN A 248 -4.58 13.58 1.65
CA ASN A 248 -3.90 13.68 2.93
C ASN A 248 -3.33 12.31 3.34
N PRO A 249 -2.09 12.22 3.86
CA PRO A 249 -1.55 10.96 4.38
C PRO A 249 -2.32 10.48 5.61
N LEU A 250 -2.59 9.17 5.67
CA LEU A 250 -3.16 8.49 6.83
C LEU A 250 -2.02 7.91 7.66
N LEU A 251 -1.96 8.27 8.95
CA LEU A 251 -1.08 7.65 9.93
C LEU A 251 -1.87 6.74 10.84
N VAL A 252 -1.49 5.47 10.88
CA VAL A 252 -2.16 4.48 11.73
C VAL A 252 -1.13 3.75 12.55
N LYS A 253 -1.32 3.78 13.87
CA LYS A 253 -0.50 3.07 14.84
C LYS A 253 -1.22 1.84 15.32
N PHE A 254 -0.56 0.70 15.15
CA PHE A 254 -1.05 -0.61 15.57
C PHE A 254 -0.22 -1.15 16.73
N ARG A 255 -0.83 -2.07 17.46
CA ARG A 255 -0.18 -2.95 18.42
C ARG A 255 -0.45 -4.40 18.02
N LEU A 256 0.57 -5.24 18.08
CA LEU A 256 0.41 -6.68 17.91
C LEU A 256 -0.37 -7.26 19.09
N ASP A 257 -1.37 -8.08 18.80
CA ASP A 257 -1.99 -8.95 19.79
C ASP A 257 -1.05 -10.12 20.07
N LEU A 258 -0.24 -10.04 21.13
CA LEU A 258 0.66 -11.12 21.54
C LEU A 258 -0.07 -12.29 22.25
N GLN A 259 -1.37 -12.47 22.03
CA GLN A 259 -2.09 -13.62 22.58
C GLN A 259 -2.09 -14.77 21.56
N GLY A 260 -1.22 -15.75 21.81
CA GLY A 260 -1.09 -17.01 21.07
C GLY A 260 0.31 -17.58 21.14
#